data_AF-A0A5K1GCF7-F1
#
_entry.id   AF-A0A5K1GCF7-F1
#
_cell.length_a   1.000
_cell.length_b   1.000
_cell.length_c   1.000
_cell.angle_alpha   90.00
_cell.angle_beta   90.00
_cell.angle_gamma   90.00
#
_symmetry.space_group_name_H-M   'P 1'
#
loop_
_entity.id
_entity.type
_entity.pdbx_description
1 polymer ?
#
loop_
_entity_poly.entity_id
_entity_poly.type
_entity_poly.pdbx_seq_one_letter_code
_entity_poly.pdbx_strand_id
1 'polypeptide(L)' 'LCAGLKYMHSLDPPYAHNDVKPGNVLLTHRKGEIPLAVLMDFGSAAPARREIRSRSQSLQLQ' A
#
# COMPACT_ATOMS: atom_id res chain seq x y z
N LEU A 1 -0.63 -6.56 -4.46
CA LEU A 1 -0.38 -5.61 -3.34
C LEU A 1 0.75 -4.63 -3.64
N CYS A 2 2.00 -5.07 -3.84
CA CYS A 2 3.14 -4.15 -4.05
C CYS A 2 2.94 -3.17 -5.21
N ALA A 3 2.35 -3.61 -6.32
CA ALA A 3 2.03 -2.73 -7.45
C ALA A 3 1.05 -1.60 -7.07
N GLY A 4 0.03 -1.90 -6.24
CA GLY A 4 -0.91 -0.90 -5.75
C GLY A 4 -0.27 0.12 -4.80
N LEU A 5 0.56 -0.35 -3.87
CA LEU A 5 1.33 0.54 -2.99
C LEU A 5 2.33 1.40 -3.77
N LYS A 6 3.01 0.81 -4.77
CA LYS A 6 3.91 1.54 -5.67
C LYS A 6 3.17 2.64 -6.43
N TYR A 7 1.94 2.36 -6.89
CA TYR A 7 1.11 3.37 -7.54
C TYR A 7 0.80 4.55 -6.61
N MET A 8 0.34 4.28 -5.37
CA MET A 8 0.10 5.34 -4.38
C MET A 8 1.34 6.20 -4.11
N HIS A 9 2.51 5.57 -4.02
CA HIS A 9 3.78 6.26 -3.79
C HIS A 9 4.28 7.05 -5.01
N SER A 10 3.72 6.82 -6.19
CA SER A 10 4.08 7.53 -7.43
C SER A 10 3.21 8.77 -7.72
N LEU A 11 2.16 8.99 -6.92
CA LEU A 11 1.31 10.18 -7.02
C LEU A 11 2.07 11.45 -6.60
N ASP A 12 1.54 12.62 -6.96
CA ASP A 12 2.06 13.92 -6.55
C ASP A 12 0.94 14.75 -5.87
N PRO A 13 0.99 14.96 -4.53
CA PRO A 13 1.99 14.42 -3.62
C PRO A 13 1.85 12.90 -3.44
N PRO A 14 2.92 12.17 -3.06
CA PRO A 14 2.85 10.74 -2.80
C PRO A 14 1.91 10.46 -1.63
N TYR A 15 1.19 9.33 -1.64
CA TYR A 15 0.28 8.95 -0.56
C TYR A 15 0.75 7.71 0.19
N ALA A 16 0.62 7.72 1.52
CA ALA A 16 0.76 6.53 2.36
C ALA A 16 -0.64 6.02 2.75
N HIS A 17 -0.85 4.70 2.71
CA HIS A 17 -2.12 4.08 3.13
C HIS A 17 -2.34 4.13 4.65
N ASN A 18 -1.26 4.06 5.43
CA ASN A 18 -1.21 4.06 6.90
C ASN A 18 -1.94 2.93 7.65
N ASP A 19 -2.82 2.17 6.98
CA ASP A 19 -3.57 1.06 7.61
C ASP A 19 -3.49 -0.23 6.76
N VAL A 20 -2.28 -0.63 6.36
CA VAL A 20 -2.08 -1.88 5.62
C VAL A 20 -2.13 -3.05 6.59
N LYS A 21 -3.21 -3.84 6.53
CA LYS A 21 -3.44 -5.05 7.33
C LYS A 21 -4.25 -6.07 6.52
N PRO A 22 -4.26 -7.37 6.89
CA PRO A 22 -5.02 -8.37 6.16
C PRO A 22 -6.50 -8.03 5.96
N GLY A 23 -7.15 -7.39 6.94
CA GLY A 23 -8.55 -6.97 6.85
C GLY A 23 -8.84 -5.90 5.79
N ASN A 24 -7.81 -5.18 5.31
CA ASN A 24 -7.92 -4.13 4.28
C ASN A 24 -7.43 -4.61 2.90
N VAL A 25 -7.32 -5.93 2.71
CA VAL A 25 -6.96 -6.54 1.42
C VAL A 25 -8.08 -7.47 0.98
N LEU A 26 -8.82 -7.05 -0.06
CA LEU A 26 -9.83 -7.90 -0.69
C LEU A 26 -9.14 -8.91 -1.61
N LEU A 27 -9.45 -10.19 -1.44
CA LEU A 27 -8.99 -11.27 -2.29
C LEU A 27 -10.11 -11.73 -3.21
N THR A 28 -9.91 -11.59 -4.52
CA THR A 28 -10.80 -12.17 -5.53
C THR A 28 -10.15 -13.43 -6.08
N HIS A 29 -10.86 -14.55 -5.98
CA HIS A 29 -10.44 -15.82 -6.54
C HIS A 29 -11.53 -16.36 -7.46
N ARG A 30 -11.22 -16.44 -8.75
CA ARG A 30 -12.07 -17.05 -9.77
C ARG A 30 -11.36 -18.29 -10.30
N LYS A 31 -12.11 -19.37 -10.51
CA LYS A 31 -11.55 -20.65 -10.93
C LYS A 31 -10.83 -20.48 -12.27
N GLY A 32 -9.54 -20.83 -12.30
CA GLY A 32 -8.69 -20.72 -13.50
C GLY A 32 -8.01 -19.36 -13.68
N GLU A 33 -8.24 -18.40 -12.79
CA GLU A 33 -7.57 -17.10 -12.80
C GLU A 33 -6.56 -16.96 -11.65
N ILE A 34 -5.57 -16.09 -11.84
CA ILE A 34 -4.63 -15.72 -10.77
C ILE A 34 -5.42 -14.91 -9.71
N PRO A 35 -5.31 -15.22 -8.42
CA PRO A 35 -5.96 -14.44 -7.37
C PRO A 35 -5.56 -12.97 -7.45
N LEU A 36 -6.55 -12.08 -7.42
CA LEU A 36 -6.34 -10.64 -7.39
C LEU A 36 -6.43 -10.13 -5.95
N ALA A 37 -5.43 -9.36 -5.53
CA ALA A 37 -5.42 -8.67 -4.25
C ALA A 37 -5.61 -7.17 -4.46
N VAL A 38 -6.73 -6.64 -3.96
CA VAL A 38 -7.11 -5.23 -4.05
C VAL A 38 -7.00 -4.58 -2.67
N LEU A 39 -6.30 -3.46 -2.57
CA LEU A 39 -6.18 -2.68 -1.35
C LEU A 39 -7.44 -1.82 -1.17
N MET A 40 -7.98 -1.75 0.04
CA MET A 40 -9.19 -1.02 0.38
C MET A 40 -9.06 -0.25 1.70
N ASP A 41 -10.08 0.54 2.04
CA ASP A 41 -10.16 1.36 3.25
C ASP A 41 -9.08 2.45 3.35
N PHE A 42 -9.26 3.49 2.52
CA PHE A 42 -8.38 4.65 2.45
C PHE A 42 -8.71 5.73 3.49
N GLY A 43 -9.52 5.43 4.52
CA GLY A 43 -9.90 6.41 5.54
C GLY A 43 -8.71 6.95 6.34
N SER A 44 -7.63 6.17 6.44
CA SER A 44 -6.37 6.58 7.07
C SER A 44 -5.31 7.09 6.09
N ALA A 45 -5.62 7.10 4.79
CA ALA A 45 -4.65 7.50 3.77
C ALA A 45 -4.39 9.00 3.84
N ALA A 46 -3.12 9.38 3.68
CA ALA A 46 -2.70 10.78 3.73
C ALA A 46 -1.45 11.00 2.87
N PRO A 47 -1.13 12.25 2.49
CA PRO A 47 0.16 12.56 1.88
C PRO A 47 1.31 11.98 2.70
N ALA A 48 2.21 11.27 2.02
CA ALA A 48 3.37 10.63 2.60
C ALA A 48 4.32 11.72 3.10
N ARG A 49 4.38 11.89 4.42
CA ARG A 49 5.19 12.95 5.07
C ARG A 49 6.70 12.71 5.00
N ARG A 50 7.12 11.48 4.69
CA ARG A 50 8.52 11.05 4.68
C ARG A 50 8.78 10.17 3.47
N GLU A 51 9.78 10.54 2.69
CA GLU A 51 10.27 9.71 1.60
C GLU A 51 11.27 8.69 2.15
N ILE A 52 10.87 7.42 2.14
CA ILE A 52 11.73 6.30 2.56
C ILE A 52 12.27 5.62 1.31
N ARG A 53 13.57 5.78 1.03
CA ARG A 53 14.23 5.22 -0.16
C ARG A 53 14.96 3.91 0.11
N SER A 54 15.09 3.52 1.37
CA SER A 54 15.78 2.29 1.76
C SER A 54 15.16 1.62 2.98
N ARG A 55 15.39 0.30 3.09
CA ARG A 55 15.00 -0.47 4.28
C ARG A 55 15.66 0.07 5.56
N SER A 56 16.93 0.49 5.48
CA SER A 56 17.64 1.04 6.64
C SER A 56 16.99 2.33 7.14
N GLN A 57 16.58 3.22 6.23
CA GLN A 57 15.85 4.43 6.59
C GLN A 57 14.48 4.10 7.19
N SER A 58 13.78 3.10 6.65
CA SER A 58 12.50 2.63 7.20
C SER A 58 12.61 2.22 8.67
N LEU A 59 13.64 1.43 9.00
CA LEU A 59 13.85 0.89 10.34
C LEU A 59 14.21 1.97 11.37
N GLN A 60 14.81 3.07 10.95
CA GLN A 60 15.09 4.21 11.84
C GLN A 60 13.84 5.01 12.24
N LEU A 61 12.71 4.76 11.58
CA LEU A 61 11.47 5.52 11.78
C LEU A 61 10.37 4.74 12.51
N GLN A 62 10.61 3.47 12.84
CA GLN A 62 9.73 2.62 13.66
C GLN A 62 10.02 2.82 15.14
#